data_AF-E2B9G1-F1
#
_entry.id   AF-E2B9G1-F1
#
_cell.length_a   1.000
_cell.length_b   1.000
_cell.length_c   1.000
_cell.angle_alpha   90.00
_cell.angle_beta   90.00
_cell.angle_gamma   90.00
#
_symmetry.space_group_name_H-M   'P 1'
#
loop_
_entity.id
_entity.type
_entity.pdbx_description
1 polymer ?
#
loop_
_entity_poly.entity_id
_entity_poly.type
_entity_poly.pdbx_seq_one_letter_code
_entity_poly.pdbx_strand_id
1 'polypeptide(L)' 'STVLKTMERFREIGSVNNRPKSGKPVINEEKQLDVLQTFTEGPNSTINRVAQTHDIAPKSVWRILKKIFNHRFSFNL' A
#
# COMPACT_ATOMS: atom_id res chain seq x y z
N SER A 1 -14.63 -9.45 -28.54
CA SER A 1 -15.89 -9.13 -27.83
C SER A 1 -15.72 -9.29 -26.33
N THR A 2 -16.31 -8.42 -25.51
CA THR A 2 -16.34 -8.52 -24.02
C THR A 2 -17.01 -9.80 -23.53
N VAL A 3 -17.97 -10.32 -24.31
CA VAL A 3 -18.70 -11.55 -24.01
C VAL A 3 -17.77 -12.76 -24.05
N LEU A 4 -16.96 -12.91 -25.12
CA LEU A 4 -15.98 -14.01 -25.25
C LEU A 4 -14.98 -14.03 -24.10
N LYS A 5 -14.40 -12.88 -23.74
CA LYS A 5 -13.46 -12.76 -22.61
C LYS A 5 -14.09 -13.11 -21.27
N THR A 6 -15.39 -12.87 -21.11
CA THR A 6 -16.14 -13.25 -19.91
C THR A 6 -16.44 -14.75 -19.89
N MET A 7 -16.77 -15.35 -21.04
CA MET A 7 -16.96 -16.80 -21.16
C MET A 7 -15.68 -17.57 -20.91
N GLU A 8 -14.54 -17.15 -21.47
CA GLU A 8 -13.23 -17.75 -21.22
C GLU A 8 -12.85 -17.65 -19.74
N ARG A 9 -13.00 -16.46 -19.14
CA ARG A 9 -12.77 -16.26 -17.70
C ARG A 9 -13.64 -17.19 -16.87
N PHE A 10 -14.93 -17.31 -17.19
CA PHE A 10 -15.84 -18.21 -16.48
C PHE A 10 -15.42 -19.68 -16.59
N ARG A 11 -14.96 -20.13 -17.78
CA ARG A 11 -14.45 -21.50 -17.95
C ARG A 11 -13.20 -21.77 -17.14
N GLU A 12 -12.31 -20.79 -16.98
CA GLU A 12 -11.03 -20.95 -16.26
C GLU A 12 -11.17 -20.85 -14.74
N ILE A 13 -11.95 -19.91 -14.22
CA ILE A 13 -12.03 -19.62 -12.77
C ILE A 13 -13.42 -19.88 -12.16
N GLY A 14 -14.39 -20.35 -12.94
CA GLY A 14 -15.76 -20.61 -12.47
C GLY A 14 -16.54 -19.35 -12.07
N SER A 15 -16.03 -18.16 -12.41
CA SER A 15 -16.62 -16.89 -11.98
C SER A 15 -16.68 -15.86 -13.10
N VAL A 16 -17.80 -15.14 -13.16
CA VAL A 16 -17.98 -13.99 -14.04
C VAL A 16 -17.31 -12.73 -13.48
N ASN A 17 -16.91 -12.75 -12.20
CA ASN A 17 -16.23 -11.62 -11.57
C ASN A 17 -14.87 -11.35 -12.22
N ASN A 18 -14.42 -10.11 -12.15
CA ASN A 18 -13.08 -9.76 -12.60
C ASN A 18 -12.03 -10.49 -11.76
N ARG A 19 -10.94 -10.90 -12.40
CA ARG A 19 -9.78 -11.42 -11.67
C ARG A 19 -9.28 -10.33 -10.71
N PRO A 20 -8.75 -10.71 -9.52
CA PRO A 20 -8.01 -9.78 -8.70
C PRO A 20 -6.93 -9.16 -9.57
N LYS A 21 -6.96 -7.84 -9.71
CA LYS A 21 -5.95 -7.12 -10.49
C LYS A 21 -4.61 -7.36 -9.80
N SER A 22 -3.57 -7.67 -10.58
CA SER A 22 -2.21 -7.68 -10.06
C SER A 22 -1.96 -6.34 -9.36
N GLY A 23 -1.76 -6.39 -8.05
CA GLY A 23 -1.64 -5.21 -7.21
C GLY A 23 -0.38 -4.41 -7.54
N LYS A 24 -0.37 -3.13 -7.20
CA LYS A 24 0.88 -2.36 -7.14
C LYS A 24 1.85 -3.05 -6.16
N PRO A 25 3.17 -3.01 -6.40
CA PRO A 25 4.15 -3.59 -5.49
C PRO A 25 3.87 -3.07 -4.08
N VAL A 26 3.52 -4.00 -3.21
CA VAL A 26 3.19 -3.74 -1.81
C VAL A 26 4.53 -3.58 -1.11
N ILE A 27 4.73 -2.44 -0.44
CA ILE A 27 5.85 -2.29 0.49
C ILE A 27 5.63 -3.34 1.57
N ASN A 28 6.60 -4.22 1.79
CA ASN A 28 6.53 -5.25 2.84
C ASN A 28 6.24 -4.61 4.20
N GLU A 29 5.53 -5.34 5.06
CA GLU A 29 5.09 -4.84 6.36
C GLU A 29 6.28 -4.45 7.25
N GLU A 30 7.39 -5.17 7.15
CA GLU A 30 8.66 -4.86 7.84
C GLU A 30 9.16 -3.45 7.49
N LYS A 31 9.31 -3.10 6.20
CA LYS A 31 9.72 -1.72 5.83
C LYS A 31 8.71 -0.69 6.29
N GLN A 32 7.41 -1.02 6.33
CA GLN A 32 6.42 -0.07 6.87
C GLN A 32 6.69 0.19 8.35
N LEU A 33 7.03 -0.84 9.12
CA LEU A 33 7.36 -0.72 10.53
C LEU A 33 8.63 0.11 10.74
N ASP A 34 9.69 -0.15 9.98
CA ASP A 34 10.97 0.57 10.08
C ASP A 34 10.82 2.07 9.78
N VAL A 35 10.02 2.41 8.76
CA VAL A 35 9.68 3.79 8.43
C VAL A 35 8.94 4.45 9.60
N LEU A 36 7.96 3.77 10.21
CA LEU A 36 7.20 4.31 11.34
C LEU A 36 8.04 4.47 12.60
N GLN A 37 8.94 3.53 12.88
CA GLN A 37 9.89 3.62 13.98
C GLN A 37 10.80 4.84 13.81
N THR A 38 11.26 5.13 12.60
CA THR A 38 12.07 6.33 12.30
C THR A 38 11.36 7.62 12.70
N PHE A 39 10.05 7.73 12.44
CA PHE A 39 9.26 8.90 12.87
C PHE A 39 8.91 8.89 14.36
N THR A 40 8.95 7.73 15.01
CA THR A 40 8.77 7.62 16.47
C THR A 40 10.03 8.09 17.20
N GLU A 41 11.22 7.71 16.71
CA GLU A 41 12.52 8.10 17.26
C GLU A 41 12.92 9.54 16.89
N GLY A 42 12.56 9.97 15.68
CA GLY A 42 12.86 11.30 15.15
C GLY A 42 11.63 11.95 14.53
N PRO A 43 10.71 12.53 15.32
CA PRO A 43 9.44 13.08 14.81
C PRO A 43 9.60 14.24 13.83
N ASN A 44 10.74 14.94 13.88
CA ASN A 44 11.06 16.04 12.97
C ASN A 44 11.75 15.59 11.67
N SER A 45 11.91 14.29 11.45
CA SER A 45 12.48 13.76 10.21
C SER A 45 11.64 14.12 9.00
N THR A 46 12.27 14.50 7.90
CA THR A 46 11.55 14.84 6.66
C THR A 46 11.26 13.58 5.85
N ILE A 47 10.15 13.58 5.10
CA ILE A 47 9.76 12.48 4.21
C ILE A 47 10.90 12.11 3.24
N ASN A 48 11.59 13.10 2.67
CA ASN A 48 12.68 12.85 1.73
C ASN A 48 13.90 12.19 2.40
N ARG A 49 14.23 12.57 3.63
CA ARG A 49 15.32 11.96 4.38
C ARG A 49 15.02 10.50 4.69
N VAL A 50 13.81 10.22 5.17
CA VAL A 50 13.37 8.85 5.49
C VAL A 50 13.28 7.99 4.22
N ALA A 51 12.82 8.57 3.11
CA ALA A 51 12.80 7.90 1.80
C ALA A 51 14.19 7.45 1.35
N GLN A 52 15.20 8.31 1.53
CA GLN A 52 16.60 7.98 1.23
C GLN A 52 17.14 6.89 2.17
N THR A 53 16.87 7.00 3.47
CA THR A 53 17.33 6.01 4.47
C THR A 53 16.81 4.60 4.20
N HIS A 54 15.55 4.47 3.78
CA HIS A 54 14.87 3.17 3.60
C HIS A 54 14.82 2.68 2.16
N ASP A 55 15.48 3.40 1.24
CA ASP A 55 15.47 3.16 -0.20
C ASP A 55 14.07 2.93 -0.75
N ILE A 56 13.20 3.92 -0.55
CA ILE A 56 11.82 3.92 -1.06
C ILE A 56 11.45 5.29 -1.61
N ALA A 57 10.47 5.32 -2.51
CA ALA A 57 9.98 6.59 -3.04
C ALA A 57 9.38 7.47 -1.92
N PRO A 58 9.59 8.80 -1.92
CA PRO A 58 8.96 9.73 -0.96
C PRO A 58 7.43 9.60 -0.89
N LYS A 59 6.80 9.31 -2.04
CA LYS A 59 5.35 9.06 -2.13
C LYS A 59 4.91 7.82 -1.36
N SER A 60 5.78 6.81 -1.25
CA SER A 60 5.55 5.60 -0.47
C SER A 60 5.57 5.88 1.02
N VAL A 61 6.56 6.64 1.50
CA VAL A 61 6.63 7.12 2.90
C VAL A 61 5.35 7.89 3.27
N TRP A 62 4.92 8.83 2.43
CA TRP A 62 3.69 9.58 2.66
C TRP A 62 2.44 8.68 2.76
N ARG A 63 2.34 7.64 1.90
CA ARG A 63 1.22 6.68 1.97
C ARG A 63 1.24 5.84 3.25
N ILE A 64 2.41 5.44 3.72
CA ILE A 64 2.57 4.70 4.99
C ILE A 64 2.08 5.56 6.15
N LEU A 65 2.57 6.80 6.24
CA LEU A 65 2.15 7.75 7.26
C LEU A 65 0.64 8.00 7.20
N LYS A 66 0.09 8.28 6.01
CA LYS A 66 -1.34 8.51 5.83
C LYS A 66 -2.19 7.32 6.28
N LYS A 67 -1.75 6.09 5.99
CA LYS A 67 -2.47 4.87 6.40
C LYS A 67 -2.55 4.77 7.93
N ILE A 68 -1.46 5.07 8.63
CA ILE A 68 -1.40 5.04 10.10
C ILE A 68 -2.14 6.20 10.73
N PHE A 69 -1.98 7.43 10.23
CA PHE A 69 -2.74 8.58 10.73
C PHE A 69 -4.24 8.39 10.55
N ASN A 70 -4.69 7.91 9.39
CA ASN A 70 -6.10 7.59 9.19
C ASN A 70 -6.61 6.48 10.13
N HIS A 71 -5.77 5.52 10.52
CA HIS A 71 -6.14 4.46 11.47
C HIS A 71 -6.07 4.92 12.94
N ARG A 72 -5.17 5.84 13.28
CA ARG A 72 -4.98 6.34 14.65
C ARG A 72 -5.98 7.44 15.03
N PHE A 73 -6.51 8.16 14.04
CA PHE A 73 -7.58 9.16 14.25
C PHE A 73 -9.01 8.58 14.17
N SER A 74 -9.19 7.29 13.87
CA SER A 74 -10.51 6.61 13.94
C SER A 74 -10.89 6.09 15.34
N PHE A 75 -10.02 6.26 16.35
CA PHE A 75 -10.38 6.13 17.77
C PHE A 75 -10.55 7.54 18.35
N ASN A 76 -11.66 8.19 18.03
CA ASN A 76 -12.30 9.31 18.74
C ASN A 76 -13.32 9.96 17.80
N LEU A 77 -14.45 9.28 17.62
CA LEU A 77 -15.73 9.86 17.22
C LEU A 77 -16.85 8.94 17.73
#